data_AF-A0A3L8SLG1-F1
#
_entry.id   AF-A0A3L8SLG1-F1
#
_cell.length_a   1.000
_cell.length_b   1.000
_cell.length_c   1.000
_cell.angle_alpha   90.00
_cell.angle_beta   90.00
_cell.angle_gamma   90.00
#
_symmetry.space_group_name_H-M   'P 1'
#
loop_
_entity.id
_entity.type
_entity.pdbx_description
1 polymer ?
#
loop_
_entity_poly.entity_id
_entity_poly.type
_entity_poly.pdbx_seq_one_letter_code
_entity_poly.pdbx_strand_id
1 'polypeptide(L)'
;MKSSNRIATIMICVSPPLISKPGGMALAWPSQDMGWLSAVEAGGSTTFIYANFSVPLVKNAALFWWNLRRNGNGDGDILHAGCPILVEDKWVANKWIHEHGQEFQRPCSADPED
;
A
#
# COMPACT_ATOMS: atom_id res chain seq x y z
N MET A 1 -11.40 6.20 18.47
CA MET A 1 -10.10 5.50 18.29
C MET A 1 -9.06 6.52 17.86
N LYS A 2 -8.16 6.98 18.75
CA LYS A 2 -6.94 7.69 18.32
C LYS A 2 -5.97 6.66 17.76
N SER A 3 -6.26 6.19 16.54
CA SER A 3 -5.67 5.02 15.93
C SER A 3 -4.40 5.41 15.17
N SER A 4 -3.27 5.29 15.87
CA SER A 4 -1.92 5.22 15.33
C SER A 4 -1.27 6.52 14.88
N ASN A 5 -0.07 6.79 15.39
CA ASN A 5 0.84 7.90 15.04
C ASN A 5 1.36 7.82 13.59
N ARG A 6 0.63 7.17 12.67
CA ARG A 6 1.00 6.96 11.27
C ARG A 6 0.32 8.04 10.44
N ILE A 7 1.06 9.08 10.10
CA ILE A 7 0.54 10.22 9.33
C ILE A 7 0.16 9.82 7.90
N ALA A 8 0.90 8.88 7.30
CA ALA A 8 0.68 8.41 5.95
C ALA A 8 1.11 6.95 5.76
N THR A 9 0.64 6.35 4.67
CA THR A 9 1.04 5.01 4.25
C THR A 9 1.45 5.02 2.78
N ILE A 10 2.55 4.33 2.47
CA ILE A 10 2.92 3.96 1.11
C ILE A 10 2.79 2.43 1.02
N MET A 11 1.96 1.95 0.11
CA MET A 11 1.84 0.54 -0.26
C MET A 11 2.57 0.31 -1.58
N ILE A 12 3.51 -0.62 -1.59
CA ILE A 12 4.32 -0.97 -2.76
C ILE A 12 3.97 -2.41 -3.13
N CYS A 13 3.63 -2.67 -4.39
CA CYS A 13 3.43 -4.04 -4.87
C CYS A 13 4.80 -4.66 -5.12
N VAL A 14 5.14 -5.76 -4.46
CA VAL A 14 6.48 -6.38 -4.54
C VAL A 14 6.41 -7.76 -5.18
N SER A 15 7.51 -8.26 -5.73
CA SER A 15 7.57 -9.66 -6.16
C SER A 15 7.55 -10.62 -4.96
N PRO A 16 7.08 -11.87 -5.14
CA PRO A 16 7.21 -12.90 -4.11
C PRO A 16 8.68 -13.03 -3.68
N PRO A 17 8.97 -13.28 -2.39
CA PRO A 17 10.32 -13.60 -1.98
C PRO A 17 10.80 -14.85 -2.73
N LEU A 18 12.06 -14.85 -3.18
CA LEU A 18 12.71 -16.04 -3.72
C LEU A 18 12.84 -17.08 -2.59
N ILE A 19 11.82 -17.89 -2.39
CA ILE A 19 11.89 -19.04 -1.49
C ILE A 19 12.73 -20.10 -2.20
N SER A 20 13.98 -20.26 -1.79
CA SER A 20 14.74 -21.45 -2.14
C SER A 20 14.02 -22.65 -1.50
N LYS A 21 13.47 -23.54 -2.31
CA LYS A 21 12.98 -24.82 -1.79
C LYS A 21 14.19 -25.58 -1.21
N PRO A 22 14.12 -26.12 0.01
CA PRO A 22 15.18 -26.98 0.51
C PRO A 22 15.20 -28.26 -0.34
N GLY A 23 16.26 -28.44 -1.14
CA GLY A 23 16.60 -29.73 -1.75
C GLY A 23 16.43 -29.92 -3.26
N GLY A 24 16.24 -28.89 -4.09
CA GLY A 24 16.23 -29.14 -5.53
C GLY A 24 16.03 -27.92 -6.40
N MET A 25 16.95 -27.76 -7.36
CA MET A 25 16.95 -26.92 -8.57
C MET A 25 16.14 -25.62 -8.47
N ALA A 26 16.85 -24.48 -8.49
CA ALA A 26 16.24 -23.19 -8.75
C ALA A 26 15.50 -23.26 -10.09
N LEU A 27 14.19 -23.48 -10.05
CA LEU A 27 13.32 -23.19 -11.18
C LEU A 27 13.26 -21.68 -11.26
N ALA A 28 14.22 -21.11 -12.00
CA ALA A 28 14.08 -19.78 -12.53
C ALA A 28 12.74 -19.77 -13.29
N TRP A 29 11.76 -19.02 -12.79
CA TRP A 29 10.52 -18.80 -13.51
C TRP A 29 10.88 -18.20 -14.88
N PRO A 30 10.51 -18.82 -16.00
CA PRO A 30 10.80 -18.25 -17.31
C PRO A 30 9.75 -17.17 -17.57
N SER A 31 10.04 -15.94 -17.20
CA SER A 31 9.55 -14.79 -17.96
C SER A 31 10.49 -13.60 -17.73
N GLN A 32 11.11 -13.19 -18.83
CA GLN A 32 11.89 -11.98 -18.97
C GLN A 32 10.97 -10.80 -18.68
N ASP A 33 10.96 -10.31 -17.44
CA ASP A 33 10.64 -8.92 -17.09
C ASP A 33 10.96 -8.72 -15.62
N MET A 34 12.25 -8.59 -15.34
CA MET A 34 12.80 -8.30 -14.01
C MET A 34 12.51 -6.85 -13.61
N GLY A 35 11.23 -6.54 -13.41
CA GLY A 35 10.76 -5.43 -12.58
C GLY A 35 10.40 -6.03 -11.23
N TRP A 36 11.00 -5.51 -10.16
CA TRP A 36 10.94 -6.02 -8.78
C TRP A 36 9.54 -6.04 -8.13
N LEU A 37 8.50 -5.72 -8.90
CA LEU A 37 7.14 -5.42 -8.47
C LEU A 37 6.19 -6.26 -9.33
N SER A 38 5.30 -7.06 -8.72
CA SER A 38 4.34 -7.92 -9.43
C SER A 38 2.99 -7.21 -9.67
N ALA A 39 2.29 -7.61 -10.73
CA ALA A 39 0.88 -7.29 -10.93
C ALA A 39 0.06 -8.57 -10.86
N VAL A 40 -1.15 -8.47 -10.33
CA VAL A 40 -2.14 -9.54 -10.29
C VAL A 40 -2.90 -9.52 -11.62
N GLU A 41 -3.09 -10.68 -12.25
CA GLU A 41 -3.75 -10.76 -13.56
C GLU A 41 -5.24 -10.38 -13.47
N ALA A 42 -5.93 -10.79 -12.40
CA ALA A 42 -7.31 -10.40 -12.14
C ALA A 42 -7.63 -10.28 -10.64
N GLY A 43 -8.37 -9.22 -10.27
CA GLY A 43 -8.75 -8.93 -8.89
C GLY A 43 -7.66 -8.19 -8.09
N GLY A 44 -7.70 -8.30 -6.77
CA GLY A 44 -6.65 -7.80 -5.87
C GLY A 44 -6.60 -6.29 -5.63
N SER A 45 -7.43 -5.46 -6.28
CA SER A 45 -7.45 -4.00 -6.11
C SER A 45 -7.47 -3.55 -4.64
N THR A 46 -6.90 -2.39 -4.35
CA THR A 46 -7.05 -1.74 -3.04
C THR A 46 -8.25 -0.81 -3.11
N THR A 47 -9.31 -1.10 -2.35
CA THR A 47 -10.55 -0.32 -2.35
C THR A 47 -10.60 0.60 -1.15
N PHE A 48 -11.02 1.85 -1.35
CA PHE A 48 -11.31 2.82 -0.30
C PHE A 48 -12.82 2.90 -0.14
N ILE A 49 -13.31 2.37 0.98
CA ILE A 49 -14.73 2.01 1.16
C ILE A 49 -15.61 3.26 1.20
N TYR A 50 -15.22 4.24 2.02
CA TYR A 50 -16.01 5.46 2.20
C TYR A 50 -15.72 6.52 1.14
N ALA A 51 -14.51 6.55 0.58
CA ALA A 51 -14.19 7.38 -0.58
C ALA A 51 -14.76 6.84 -1.91
N ASN A 52 -15.33 5.64 -1.92
CA ASN A 52 -16.01 5.02 -3.05
C ASN A 52 -15.17 4.90 -4.34
N PHE A 53 -13.90 4.50 -4.21
CA PHE A 53 -13.06 4.18 -5.36
C PHE A 53 -12.11 3.01 -5.08
N SER A 54 -11.63 2.38 -6.16
CA SER A 54 -10.65 1.29 -6.09
C SER A 54 -9.46 1.55 -6.98
N VAL A 55 -8.27 1.23 -6.49
CA VAL A 55 -7.02 1.34 -7.24
C VAL A 55 -6.57 -0.08 -7.65
N PRO A 56 -6.44 -0.36 -8.96
CA PRO A 56 -5.92 -1.64 -9.42
C PRO A 56 -4.42 -1.79 -9.12
N LEU A 57 -3.94 -3.03 -9.06
CA LEU A 57 -2.49 -3.27 -8.98
C LEU A 57 -1.84 -2.97 -10.32
N VAL A 58 -0.84 -2.10 -10.29
CA VAL A 58 -0.03 -1.77 -11.46
C VAL A 58 1.40 -2.19 -11.19
N LYS A 59 2.00 -2.94 -12.13
CA LYS A 59 3.40 -3.33 -12.07
C LYS A 59 4.26 -2.08 -11.95
N ASN A 60 5.23 -2.11 -11.05
CA ASN A 60 6.13 -0.99 -10.78
C ASN A 60 5.49 0.27 -10.14
N ALA A 61 4.28 0.18 -9.58
CA ALA A 61 3.61 1.30 -8.93
C ALA A 61 3.62 1.20 -7.40
N ALA A 62 3.45 2.35 -6.76
CA ALA A 62 3.18 2.48 -5.34
C ALA A 62 1.92 3.34 -5.14
N LEU A 63 1.13 2.99 -4.14
CA LEU A 63 -0.05 3.74 -3.72
C LEU A 63 0.27 4.50 -2.44
N PHE A 64 -0.01 5.79 -2.43
CA PHE A 64 0.22 6.67 -1.29
C PHE A 64 -1.09 7.32 -0.84
N TRP A 65 -1.32 7.37 0.48
CA TRP A 65 -2.42 8.12 1.07
C TRP A 65 -2.07 8.63 2.47
N TRP A 66 -2.73 9.71 2.88
CA TRP A 66 -2.68 10.24 4.23
C TRP A 66 -3.67 9.48 5.11
N ASN A 67 -3.24 9.04 6.29
CA ASN A 67 -4.17 8.40 7.24
C ASN A 67 -4.81 9.43 8.18
N LEU A 68 -4.17 10.59 8.34
CA LEU A 68 -4.60 11.67 9.23
C LEU A 68 -4.88 12.93 8.41
N ARG A 69 -5.91 13.67 8.81
CA ARG A 69 -6.18 15.07 8.44
C ARG A 69 -5.05 15.99 8.93
N ARG A 70 -5.00 17.24 8.47
CA ARG A 70 -3.97 18.21 8.87
C ARG A 70 -4.08 18.61 10.34
N ASN A 71 -5.27 18.52 10.92
CA ASN A 71 -5.55 18.67 12.35
C ASN A 71 -5.11 17.46 13.20
N GLY A 72 -4.58 16.39 12.58
CA GLY A 72 -4.11 15.18 13.24
C GLY A 72 -5.20 14.14 13.56
N ASN A 73 -6.46 14.42 13.22
CA ASN A 73 -7.54 13.43 13.36
C ASN A 73 -7.43 12.34 12.29
N GLY A 74 -7.84 11.13 12.64
CA GLY A 74 -7.92 10.04 11.67
C GLY A 74 -8.89 10.39 10.56
N ASP A 75 -8.47 10.20 9.31
CA ASP A 75 -9.36 10.36 8.17
C ASP A 75 -10.18 9.07 7.99
N GLY A 76 -11.51 9.19 8.06
CA GLY A 76 -12.40 8.05 7.89
C GLY A 76 -12.47 7.59 6.44
N ASP A 77 -12.33 8.51 5.49
CA ASP A 77 -12.54 8.26 4.07
C ASP A 77 -11.50 7.28 3.49
N ILE A 78 -10.32 7.22 4.13
CA ILE A 78 -9.21 6.34 3.74
C ILE A 78 -9.30 4.92 4.32
N LEU A 79 -10.43 4.54 4.92
CA LEU A 79 -10.68 3.14 5.28
C LEU A 79 -10.60 2.28 4.03
N HIS A 80 -9.67 1.33 4.03
CA HIS A 80 -9.37 0.52 2.85
C HIS A 80 -9.30 -0.97 3.14
N ALA A 81 -9.52 -1.76 2.10
CA ALA A 81 -9.39 -3.21 2.10
C ALA A 81 -8.78 -3.70 0.77
N GLY A 82 -8.17 -4.88 0.81
CA GLY A 82 -7.80 -5.59 -0.42
C GLY A 82 -8.99 -6.36 -0.95
N CYS A 83 -9.31 -6.18 -2.23
CA CYS A 83 -10.28 -7.03 -2.92
C CYS A 83 -9.73 -8.47 -3.05
N PRO A 84 -10.61 -9.48 -3.12
CA PRO A 84 -10.21 -10.86 -3.41
C PRO A 84 -9.35 -10.94 -4.68
N ILE A 85 -8.37 -11.84 -4.66
CA ILE A 85 -7.54 -12.16 -5.82
C ILE A 85 -8.22 -13.30 -6.56
N LEU A 86 -8.38 -13.16 -7.88
CA LEU A 86 -9.03 -14.19 -8.71
C LEU A 86 -7.99 -15.10 -9.37
N VAL A 87 -6.82 -14.58 -9.69
CA VAL A 87 -5.71 -15.29 -10.38
C VAL A 87 -4.38 -14.78 -9.81
N GLU A 88 -3.43 -15.67 -9.52
CA GLU A 88 -2.11 -15.39 -8.92
C GLU A 88 -2.11 -14.92 -7.44
N ASP A 89 -0.94 -14.48 -6.96
CA ASP A 89 -0.71 -13.96 -5.61
C ASP A 89 -0.46 -12.44 -5.61
N LYS A 90 -0.95 -11.76 -4.56
CA LYS A 90 -0.67 -10.35 -4.29
C LYS A 90 0.37 -10.24 -3.18
N TRP A 91 1.52 -9.66 -3.49
CA TRP A 91 2.56 -9.35 -2.53
C TRP A 91 2.69 -7.83 -2.39
N VAL A 92 2.60 -7.34 -1.16
CA VAL A 92 2.69 -5.91 -0.85
C VAL A 92 3.63 -5.64 0.32
N ALA A 93 4.37 -4.54 0.23
CA ALA A 93 5.16 -3.98 1.32
C ALA A 93 4.55 -2.63 1.73
N ASN A 94 4.28 -2.46 3.02
CA ASN A 94 3.77 -1.22 3.57
C ASN A 94 4.89 -0.44 4.25
N LYS A 95 5.10 0.81 3.84
CA LYS A 95 5.89 1.79 4.58
C LYS A 95 4.94 2.74 5.30
N TRP A 96 4.96 2.68 6.62
CA TRP A 96 4.26 3.65 7.45
C TRP A 96 5.16 4.83 7.75
N ILE A 97 4.63 6.03 7.55
CA ILE A 97 5.27 7.29 7.92
C ILE A 97 4.66 7.72 9.24
N HIS A 98 5.50 8.01 10.23
CA HIS A 98 5.06 8.44 11.55
C HIS A 98 5.00 9.96 11.64
N GLU A 99 4.13 10.49 12.51
CA GLU A 99 3.92 11.93 12.69
C GLU A 99 5.13 12.67 13.28
N HIS A 100 5.92 11.99 14.12
CA HIS A 100 7.06 12.60 14.79
C HIS A 100 8.19 12.92 13.80
N GLY A 101 8.70 14.15 13.84
CA GLY A 101 9.73 14.65 12.92
C GLY A 101 9.16 15.15 11.59
N GLN A 102 7.83 15.19 11.43
CA GLN A 102 7.15 15.70 10.23
C GLN A 102 6.56 17.10 10.43
N GLU A 103 6.68 17.70 11.63
CA GLU A 103 6.09 18.99 12.01
C GLU A 103 6.46 20.15 11.08
N PHE A 104 7.67 20.13 10.49
CA PHE A 104 8.12 21.15 9.55
C PHE A 104 7.86 20.81 8.08
N GLN A 105 7.59 19.53 7.77
CA GLN A 105 7.32 19.07 6.41
C GLN A 105 5.82 19.04 6.10
N ARG A 106 4.97 18.87 7.12
CA ARG A 106 3.51 18.87 7.02
C ARG A 106 2.90 19.80 8.07
N PRO A 107 2.89 21.12 7.82
CA PRO A 107 2.30 22.07 8.75
C PRO A 107 0.79 21.85 8.88
N CYS A 108 0.28 22.09 10.10
CA CYS A 108 -1.15 22.08 10.40
C CYS A 108 -1.89 23.14 9.55
N SER A 109 -3.16 22.89 9.28
CA SER A 109 -4.03 23.88 8.64
C SER A 109 -4.50 24.94 9.64
N ALA A 110 -4.91 26.10 9.14
CA ALA A 110 -5.62 27.10 9.92
C ALA A 110 -7.09 26.72 10.14
N ASP A 111 -7.63 25.85 9.29
CA ASP A 111 -8.95 25.28 9.43
C ASP A 111 -8.91 24.09 10.41
N PRO A 112 -9.70 24.10 11.50
CA PRO A 112 -9.72 23.01 12.47
C PRO A 112 -10.29 21.69 11.91
N GLU A 113 -11.01 21.69 10.79
CA GLU A 113 -11.63 20.48 10.20
C GLU A 113 -10.78 19.81 9.10
N ASP A 114 -9.71 20.48 8.68
CA ASP A 114 -8.80 20.07 7.60
C ASP A 114 -7.74 19.05 8.03
#